data_AF-A0A7R9WSW6-F1
#
_entry.id   AF-A0A7R9WSW6-F1
#
_cell.length_a   1.000
_cell.length_b   1.000
_cell.length_c   1.000
_cell.angle_alpha   90.00
_cell.angle_beta   90.00
_cell.angle_gamma   90.00
#
_symmetry.space_group_name_H-M   'P 1'
#
loop_
_entity.id
_entity.type
_entity.pdbx_description
1 polymer ?
#
loop_
_entity_poly.entity_id
_entity_poly.type
_entity_poly.pdbx_seq_one_letter_code
_entity_poly.pdbx_strand_id
1 'polypeptide(L)'
;MESERFRADNAAKQAEAAKTKLQSISTMQDYRAMFTESWILKDNACVAHLEQLWDASAKEALTQLLQVEAKSAKWYCQLPRAYFEDLSKDLARQSTLSVLMDRVRQESEKLNSALFKLSEQQGGVPRIYLQAAEARKAEGHDKQNHDNGNDDDNDDDDDEIVFLKCEQLASEKAGPCVKQNGGAAFRSVA
;
A
#
# COMPACT_ATOMS: atom_id res chain seq x y z
N MET A 1 -2.37 11.24 34.73
CA MET A 1 -3.22 12.27 34.09
C MET A 1 -2.45 13.29 33.25
N GLU A 2 -1.33 13.89 33.71
CA GLU A 2 -0.58 14.88 32.89
C GLU A 2 0.07 14.28 31.63
N SER A 3 0.54 13.02 31.69
CA SER A 3 1.15 12.34 30.55
C SER A 3 0.17 12.06 29.39
N GLU A 4 -1.10 11.82 29.68
CA GLU A 4 -2.13 11.58 28.67
C GLU A 4 -2.56 12.88 27.99
N ARG A 5 -2.68 13.97 28.75
CA ARG A 5 -2.92 15.31 28.19
C ARG A 5 -1.79 15.76 27.27
N PHE A 6 -0.54 15.58 27.68
CA PHE A 6 0.61 15.92 26.83
C PHE A 6 0.63 15.13 25.52
N ARG A 7 0.30 13.82 25.55
CA ARG A 7 0.19 13.01 24.33
C ARG A 7 -0.95 13.47 23.44
N ALA A 8 -2.11 13.79 24.01
CA ALA A 8 -3.26 14.28 23.27
C ALA A 8 -2.97 15.64 22.59
N ASP A 9 -2.35 16.59 23.32
CA ASP A 9 -2.00 17.90 22.79
C ASP A 9 -0.95 17.81 21.68
N ASN A 10 0.02 16.91 21.81
CA ASN A 10 1.06 16.71 20.80
C ASN A 10 0.49 16.00 19.55
N ALA A 11 -0.41 15.03 19.74
CA ALA A 11 -1.14 14.41 18.64
C ALA A 11 -2.03 15.41 17.90
N ALA A 12 -2.73 16.29 18.62
CA ALA A 12 -3.56 17.34 18.03
C ALA A 12 -2.72 18.34 17.24
N LYS A 13 -1.58 18.79 17.77
CA LYS A 13 -0.64 19.67 17.05
C LYS A 13 -0.10 19.00 15.77
N GLN A 14 0.21 17.71 15.82
CA GLN A 14 0.65 16.96 14.64
C GLN A 14 -0.47 16.81 13.60
N ALA A 15 -1.71 16.58 14.05
CA ALA A 15 -2.86 16.50 13.16
C ALA A 15 -3.15 17.85 12.47
N GLU A 16 -3.11 18.96 13.20
CA GLU A 16 -3.29 20.30 12.62
C GLU A 16 -2.15 20.68 11.67
N ALA A 17 -0.90 20.34 12.01
CA ALA A 17 0.23 20.53 11.10
C ALA A 17 0.09 19.69 9.81
N ALA A 18 -0.36 18.44 9.92
CA ALA A 18 -0.62 17.59 8.76
C ALA A 18 -1.75 18.16 7.89
N LYS A 19 -2.83 18.63 8.50
CA LYS A 19 -3.97 19.27 7.81
C LYS A 19 -3.55 20.53 7.08
N THR A 20 -2.74 21.38 7.73
CA THR A 20 -2.21 22.61 7.12
C THR A 20 -1.31 22.29 5.92
N LYS A 21 -0.47 21.26 6.03
CA LYS A 21 0.41 20.81 4.95
C LYS A 21 -0.41 20.29 3.74
N LEU A 22 -1.49 19.56 3.99
CA LEU A 22 -2.39 19.09 2.94
C LEU A 22 -3.16 20.24 2.27
N GLN A 23 -3.58 21.25 3.04
CA GLN A 23 -4.24 22.45 2.51
C GLN A 23 -3.31 23.30 1.64
N SER A 24 -2.00 23.26 1.87
CA SER A 24 -1.01 23.95 1.04
C SER A 24 -0.77 23.28 -0.32
N ILE A 25 -1.31 22.07 -0.53
CA ILE A 25 -1.17 21.38 -1.81
C ILE A 25 -2.08 22.03 -2.86
N SER A 26 -1.44 22.59 -3.89
CA SER A 26 -2.12 23.29 -4.97
C SER A 26 -2.07 22.51 -6.28
N THR A 27 -0.97 21.80 -6.53
CA THR A 27 -0.67 21.10 -7.78
C THR A 27 -0.43 19.60 -7.58
N MET A 28 -0.49 18.82 -8.66
CA MET A 28 -0.08 17.40 -8.63
C MET A 28 1.43 17.21 -8.43
N GLN A 29 2.24 18.22 -8.79
CA GLN A 29 3.67 18.22 -8.49
C GLN A 29 3.93 18.30 -6.97
N ASP A 30 3.12 19.07 -6.24
CA ASP A 30 3.17 19.11 -4.77
C ASP A 30 2.81 17.74 -4.17
N TYR A 31 1.82 17.04 -4.74
CA TYR A 31 1.48 15.67 -4.34
C TYR A 31 2.64 14.71 -4.56
N ARG A 32 3.30 14.76 -5.73
CA ARG A 32 4.49 13.93 -6.00
C ARG A 32 5.64 14.21 -5.04
N ALA A 33 5.84 15.47 -4.67
CA ALA A 33 6.84 15.85 -3.69
C ALA A 33 6.50 15.37 -2.26
N MET A 34 5.21 15.28 -1.93
CA MET A 34 4.76 14.79 -0.62
C MET A 34 4.72 13.27 -0.51
N PHE A 35 4.33 12.59 -1.59
CA PHE A 35 4.15 11.14 -1.68
C PHE A 35 5.13 10.56 -2.70
N THR A 36 6.43 10.72 -2.46
CA THR A 36 7.50 10.32 -3.40
C THR A 36 7.49 8.84 -3.74
N GLU A 37 7.03 8.02 -2.80
CA GLU A 37 6.96 6.57 -2.97
C GLU A 37 5.66 6.07 -3.59
N SER A 38 4.69 6.94 -3.86
CA SER A 38 3.40 6.53 -4.43
C SER A 38 3.58 5.87 -5.80
N TRP A 39 3.10 4.64 -5.93
CA TRP A 39 2.98 3.92 -7.19
C TRP A 39 1.88 4.53 -8.07
N ILE A 40 0.80 5.05 -7.47
CA ILE A 40 -0.24 5.77 -8.22
C ILE A 40 0.35 7.01 -8.92
N LEU A 41 1.10 7.83 -8.19
CA LEU A 41 1.64 9.08 -8.75
C LEU A 41 2.86 8.90 -9.66
N LYS A 42 3.48 7.72 -9.65
CA LYS A 42 4.56 7.33 -10.59
C LYS A 42 4.03 7.07 -12.00
N ASP A 43 2.74 6.75 -12.15
CA ASP A 43 2.10 6.60 -13.45
C ASP A 43 1.76 7.97 -14.06
N ASN A 44 2.49 8.36 -15.11
CA ASN A 44 2.30 9.64 -15.78
C ASN A 44 0.93 9.76 -16.48
N ALA A 45 0.36 8.65 -16.96
CA ALA A 45 -0.96 8.68 -17.59
C ALA A 45 -2.04 8.93 -16.54
N CYS A 46 -1.94 8.27 -15.39
CA CYS A 46 -2.81 8.52 -14.24
C CYS A 46 -2.69 9.98 -13.77
N VAL A 47 -1.47 10.49 -13.60
CA VAL A 47 -1.27 11.87 -13.13
C VAL A 47 -1.82 12.89 -14.11
N ALA A 48 -1.52 12.76 -15.41
CA ALA A 48 -2.05 13.68 -16.42
C ALA A 48 -3.59 13.66 -16.45
N HIS A 49 -4.20 12.49 -16.26
CA HIS A 49 -5.64 12.36 -16.20
C HIS A 49 -6.24 12.99 -14.92
N LEU A 50 -5.62 12.77 -13.77
CA LEU A 50 -6.02 13.39 -12.49
C LEU A 50 -5.90 14.92 -12.53
N GLU A 51 -4.88 15.47 -13.22
CA GLU A 51 -4.72 16.91 -13.42
C GLU A 51 -5.86 17.52 -14.24
N GLN A 52 -6.41 16.80 -15.22
CA GLN A 52 -7.53 17.28 -16.05
C GLN A 52 -8.85 17.35 -15.28
N LEU A 53 -9.05 16.45 -14.32
CA LEU A 53 -10.29 16.33 -13.55
C LEU A 53 -10.18 16.97 -12.15
N TRP A 54 -9.18 17.82 -11.96
CA TRP A 54 -8.76 18.31 -10.64
C TRP A 54 -9.73 19.32 -10.02
N ASP A 55 -10.43 18.94 -8.95
CA ASP A 55 -11.22 19.85 -8.10
C ASP A 55 -10.94 19.65 -6.60
N ALA A 56 -11.58 20.45 -5.74
CA ALA A 56 -11.40 20.38 -4.29
C ALA A 56 -11.82 19.02 -3.69
N SER A 57 -12.84 18.38 -4.26
CA SER A 57 -13.36 17.10 -3.79
C SER A 57 -12.41 15.96 -4.18
N ALA A 58 -11.91 15.99 -5.41
CA ALA A 58 -10.89 15.07 -5.94
C ALA A 58 -9.61 15.11 -5.11
N LYS A 59 -9.19 16.31 -4.68
CA LYS A 59 -8.04 16.45 -3.78
C LYS A 59 -8.21 15.69 -2.48
N GLU A 60 -9.37 15.83 -1.82
CA GLU A 60 -9.62 15.16 -0.55
C GLU A 60 -9.63 13.64 -0.70
N ALA A 61 -10.38 13.14 -1.69
CA ALA A 61 -10.48 11.70 -1.94
C ALA A 61 -9.13 11.09 -2.33
N LEU A 62 -8.39 11.74 -3.23
CA LEU A 62 -7.06 11.29 -3.62
C LEU A 62 -6.08 11.33 -2.44
N THR A 63 -6.12 12.37 -1.61
CA THR A 63 -5.30 12.44 -0.39
C THR A 63 -5.52 11.24 0.51
N GLN A 64 -6.78 10.86 0.75
CA GLN A 64 -7.11 9.72 1.60
C GLN A 64 -6.54 8.42 1.01
N LEU A 65 -6.69 8.21 -0.30
CA LEU A 65 -6.14 7.05 -0.98
C LEU A 65 -4.60 6.98 -0.87
N LEU A 66 -3.91 8.10 -1.12
CA LEU A 66 -2.44 8.19 -1.04
C LEU A 66 -1.91 8.01 0.39
N GLN A 67 -2.64 8.45 1.40
CA GLN A 67 -2.30 8.18 2.80
C GLN A 67 -2.40 6.70 3.13
N VAL A 68 -3.44 6.02 2.63
CA VAL A 68 -3.62 4.57 2.79
C VAL A 68 -2.51 3.81 2.06
N GLU A 69 -2.13 4.24 0.86
CA GLU A 69 -0.98 3.71 0.12
C GLU A 69 0.32 3.85 0.92
N ALA A 70 0.64 5.07 1.39
CA ALA A 70 1.86 5.32 2.16
C ALA A 70 1.91 4.48 3.45
N LYS A 71 0.77 4.30 4.11
CA LYS A 71 0.65 3.44 5.30
C LYS A 71 0.87 1.97 4.96
N SER A 72 0.30 1.52 3.84
CA SER A 72 0.44 0.14 3.37
C SER A 72 1.88 -0.17 2.98
N ALA A 73 2.55 0.75 2.29
CA ALA A 73 3.97 0.63 1.97
C ALA A 73 4.84 0.53 3.23
N LYS A 74 4.51 1.28 4.30
CA LYS A 74 5.22 1.20 5.58
C LYS A 74 5.05 -0.16 6.27
N TRP A 75 3.87 -0.77 6.18
CA TRP A 75 3.55 -2.01 6.88
C TRP A 75 3.93 -3.27 6.10
N TYR A 76 3.82 -3.22 4.79
CA TYR A 76 3.94 -4.39 3.91
C TYR A 76 5.00 -4.21 2.82
N CYS A 77 5.80 -3.15 2.88
CA CYS A 77 6.90 -2.87 1.95
C CYS A 77 6.42 -2.88 0.50
N GLN A 78 6.99 -3.74 -0.35
CA GLN A 78 6.68 -3.80 -1.79
C GLN A 78 5.42 -4.62 -2.11
N LEU A 79 4.86 -5.35 -1.15
CA LEU A 79 3.72 -6.23 -1.42
C LEU A 79 2.49 -5.52 -2.02
N PRO A 80 2.09 -4.31 -1.56
CA PRO A 80 0.94 -3.62 -2.14
C PRO A 80 1.18 -3.07 -3.55
N ARG A 81 2.42 -3.09 -4.04
CA ARG A 81 2.82 -2.42 -5.28
C ARG A 81 1.96 -2.82 -6.47
N ALA A 82 1.78 -4.13 -6.69
CA ALA A 82 0.99 -4.63 -7.82
C ALA A 82 -0.43 -4.06 -7.79
N TYR A 83 -1.05 -4.04 -6.61
CA TYR A 83 -2.40 -3.49 -6.41
C TYR A 83 -2.47 -2.01 -6.78
N PHE A 84 -1.55 -1.18 -6.27
CA PHE A 84 -1.59 0.26 -6.51
C PHE A 84 -1.21 0.65 -7.94
N GLU A 85 -0.32 -0.11 -8.59
CA GLU A 85 -0.03 0.07 -10.02
C GLU A 85 -1.21 -0.35 -10.92
N ASP A 86 -2.01 -1.34 -10.53
CA ASP A 86 -3.19 -1.71 -11.31
C ASP A 86 -4.34 -0.74 -11.05
N LEU A 87 -4.44 -0.24 -9.81
CA LEU A 87 -5.33 0.86 -9.48
C LEU A 87 -4.99 2.14 -10.25
N SER A 88 -3.71 2.49 -10.43
CA SER A 88 -3.32 3.68 -11.22
C SER A 88 -3.82 3.60 -12.65
N LYS A 89 -3.66 2.43 -13.29
CA LYS A 89 -4.16 2.17 -14.65
C LYS A 89 -5.69 2.25 -14.72
N ASP A 90 -6.37 1.75 -13.69
CA ASP A 90 -7.83 1.80 -13.60
C ASP A 90 -8.34 3.23 -13.42
N LEU A 91 -7.69 4.03 -12.55
CA LEU A 91 -8.01 5.44 -12.38
C LEU A 91 -7.78 6.24 -13.66
N ALA A 92 -6.72 5.93 -14.42
CA ALA A 92 -6.43 6.58 -15.70
C ALA A 92 -7.47 6.29 -16.81
N ARG A 93 -8.34 5.28 -16.62
CA ARG A 93 -9.38 4.88 -17.60
C ARG A 93 -10.75 5.50 -17.30
N GLN A 94 -10.91 6.17 -16.16
CA GLN A 94 -12.23 6.70 -15.78
C GLN A 94 -12.58 7.90 -16.67
N SER A 95 -13.80 7.91 -17.23
CA SER A 95 -14.15 8.91 -18.24
C SER A 95 -14.62 10.24 -17.68
N THR A 96 -15.08 10.26 -16.42
CA THR A 96 -15.63 11.46 -15.78
C THR A 96 -15.17 11.58 -14.34
N LEU A 97 -15.15 12.82 -13.83
CA LEU A 97 -14.82 13.11 -12.43
C LEU A 97 -15.73 12.34 -11.45
N SER A 98 -17.04 12.24 -11.73
CA SER A 98 -17.97 11.52 -10.85
C SER A 98 -17.59 10.04 -10.68
N VAL A 99 -17.28 9.36 -11.79
CA VAL A 99 -16.92 7.94 -11.78
C VAL A 99 -15.55 7.75 -11.13
N LEU A 100 -14.59 8.63 -11.42
CA LEU A 100 -13.29 8.65 -10.76
C LEU A 100 -13.45 8.77 -9.23
N MET A 101 -14.26 9.72 -8.77
CA MET A 101 -14.50 9.97 -7.35
C MET A 101 -15.13 8.78 -6.65
N ASP A 102 -16.17 8.21 -7.25
CA ASP A 102 -16.81 7.02 -6.69
C ASP A 102 -15.85 5.84 -6.65
N ARG A 103 -15.00 5.70 -7.67
CA ARG A 103 -13.97 4.66 -7.70
C ARG A 103 -12.93 4.85 -6.60
N VAL A 104 -12.39 6.06 -6.44
CA VAL A 104 -11.43 6.38 -5.36
C VAL A 104 -12.04 6.12 -3.99
N ARG A 105 -13.32 6.48 -3.78
CA ARG A 105 -14.03 6.21 -2.52
C ARG A 105 -14.17 4.72 -2.25
N GLN A 106 -14.69 3.95 -3.22
CA GLN A 106 -14.86 2.50 -3.10
C GLN A 106 -13.53 1.80 -2.79
N GLU A 107 -12.46 2.18 -3.49
CA GLU A 107 -11.14 1.60 -3.29
C GLU A 107 -10.55 1.97 -1.93
N SER A 108 -10.77 3.20 -1.46
CA SER A 108 -10.37 3.62 -0.11
C SER A 108 -11.11 2.84 0.98
N GLU A 109 -12.42 2.61 0.82
CA GLU A 109 -13.22 1.80 1.75
C GLU A 109 -12.78 0.33 1.76
N LYS A 110 -12.55 -0.24 0.57
CA LYS A 110 -12.05 -1.61 0.39
C LYS A 110 -10.69 -1.80 1.04
N LEU A 111 -9.75 -0.88 0.81
CA LEU A 111 -8.42 -0.89 1.43
C LEU A 111 -8.52 -0.80 2.95
N ASN A 112 -9.32 0.12 3.49
CA ASN A 112 -9.53 0.23 4.93
C ASN A 112 -10.12 -1.07 5.50
N SER A 113 -11.13 -1.64 4.84
CA SER A 113 -11.70 -2.93 5.23
C SER A 113 -10.62 -4.02 5.26
N ALA A 114 -9.80 -4.12 4.21
CA ALA A 114 -8.77 -5.14 4.10
C ALA A 114 -7.62 -4.97 5.12
N LEU A 115 -7.29 -3.72 5.48
CA LEU A 115 -6.25 -3.41 6.46
C LEU A 115 -6.67 -3.65 7.92
N PHE A 116 -7.97 -3.61 8.24
CA PHE A 116 -8.44 -3.67 9.62
C PHE A 116 -9.32 -4.87 9.95
N LYS A 117 -9.96 -5.52 8.97
CA LYS A 117 -10.78 -6.72 9.22
C LYS A 117 -9.94 -7.98 9.05
N LEU A 118 -9.84 -8.77 10.12
CA LEU A 118 -9.10 -10.05 10.10
C LEU A 118 -9.65 -11.05 9.08
N SER A 119 -10.97 -11.01 8.79
CA SER A 119 -11.59 -11.86 7.77
C SER A 119 -11.09 -11.58 6.35
N GLU A 120 -10.65 -10.35 6.09
CA GLU A 120 -10.10 -9.90 4.81
C GLU A 120 -8.58 -10.13 4.71
N GLN A 121 -7.99 -10.76 5.73
CA GLN A 121 -6.56 -10.99 5.83
C GLN A 121 -6.24 -12.48 5.79
N GLN A 122 -5.00 -12.77 5.43
CA GLN A 122 -4.38 -14.09 5.50
C GLN A 122 -2.99 -13.90 6.09
N GLY A 123 -2.73 -14.50 7.25
CA GLY A 123 -1.44 -14.32 7.96
C GLY A 123 -1.15 -12.86 8.36
N GLY A 124 -2.18 -12.03 8.61
CA GLY A 124 -2.01 -10.60 8.93
C GLY A 124 -1.77 -9.70 7.70
N VAL A 125 -1.85 -10.27 6.50
CA VAL A 125 -1.68 -9.57 5.24
C VAL A 125 -3.03 -9.44 4.52
N PRO A 126 -3.40 -8.25 4.01
CA PRO A 126 -4.61 -8.07 3.21
C PRO A 126 -4.64 -9.00 1.98
N ARG A 127 -5.72 -9.78 1.82
CA ARG A 127 -5.87 -10.73 0.70
C ARG A 127 -5.80 -10.06 -0.67
N ILE A 128 -6.29 -8.82 -0.76
CA ILE A 128 -6.24 -8.03 -1.99
C ILE A 128 -4.81 -7.80 -2.51
N TYR A 129 -3.81 -7.73 -1.61
CA TYR A 129 -2.41 -7.58 -2.01
C TYR A 129 -1.82 -8.90 -2.49
N LEU A 130 -2.17 -10.01 -1.84
CA LEU A 130 -1.77 -11.35 -2.26
C LEU A 130 -2.34 -11.67 -3.64
N GLN A 131 -3.63 -11.43 -3.85
CA GLN A 131 -4.32 -11.64 -5.13
C GLN A 131 -3.70 -10.82 -6.27
N ALA A 132 -3.39 -9.54 -6.02
CA ALA A 132 -2.75 -8.70 -7.04
C ALA A 132 -1.34 -9.18 -7.38
N ALA A 133 -0.57 -9.64 -6.40
CA ALA A 133 0.76 -10.21 -6.63
C ALA A 133 0.70 -11.54 -7.42
N GLU A 134 -0.25 -12.41 -7.09
CA GLU A 134 -0.47 -13.69 -7.78
C GLU A 134 -0.93 -13.49 -9.23
N ALA A 135 -1.86 -12.57 -9.48
CA ALA A 135 -2.34 -12.27 -10.82
C ALA A 135 -1.20 -11.87 -11.77
N ARG A 136 -0.24 -11.07 -11.29
CA ARG A 136 0.93 -10.69 -12.10
C ARG A 136 1.89 -11.83 -12.36
N LYS A 137 2.02 -12.79 -11.45
CA LYS A 137 2.81 -14.01 -11.70
C LYS A 137 2.18 -14.84 -12.81
N ALA A 138 0.86 -15.02 -12.78
CA ALA A 138 0.14 -15.74 -13.81
C ALA A 138 0.29 -15.09 -15.20
N GLU A 139 0.20 -13.76 -15.30
CA GLU A 139 0.43 -13.02 -16.56
C GLU A 139 1.86 -13.15 -17.10
N GLY A 140 2.85 -13.42 -16.24
CA GLY A 140 4.24 -13.64 -16.62
C GLY A 140 4.50 -15.03 -17.20
N HIS A 141 3.81 -16.06 -16.69
CA HIS A 141 3.97 -17.46 -17.15
C HIS A 141 3.27 -17.74 -18.49
N ASP A 142 2.25 -16.96 -18.86
CA ASP A 142 1.49 -17.18 -20.11
C ASP A 142 2.22 -16.70 -21.38
N LYS A 143 3.44 -16.17 -21.26
CA LYS A 143 4.26 -15.69 -22.39
C LYS A 143 5.38 -16.63 -22.83
N GLN A 144 5.45 -17.85 -22.29
CA GLN A 144 6.52 -18.82 -22.61
C GLN A 144 6.10 -19.99 -23.50
N ASN A 145 4.93 -19.96 -24.15
CA ASN A 145 4.53 -21.02 -25.09
C ASN A 145 4.28 -20.48 -26.51
N HIS A 146 5.36 -20.26 -27.26
CA HIS A 146 5.49 -20.62 -28.68
C HIS A 146 6.90 -20.25 -29.20
N ASP A 147 7.84 -21.19 -29.26
CA ASP A 147 8.22 -21.90 -30.50
C ASP A 147 9.43 -22.83 -30.26
N ASN A 148 9.46 -23.90 -31.05
CA ASN A 148 10.25 -25.14 -30.95
C ASN A 148 11.77 -25.02 -30.77
N GLY A 149 12.30 -25.94 -29.95
CA GLY A 149 13.39 -26.81 -30.42
C GLY A 149 14.56 -27.03 -29.46
N ASN A 150 14.69 -28.29 -29.03
CA ASN A 150 15.92 -29.02 -28.75
C ASN A 150 16.41 -29.10 -27.28
N ASP A 151 16.29 -30.32 -26.73
CA ASP A 151 17.22 -31.08 -25.89
C ASP A 151 18.31 -30.30 -25.12
N ASP A 152 18.26 -30.33 -23.78
CA ASP A 152 19.03 -31.25 -22.93
C ASP A 152 19.08 -30.74 -21.47
N ASP A 153 18.82 -31.68 -20.56
CA ASP A 153 19.36 -31.83 -19.20
C ASP A 153 19.49 -30.65 -18.21
N ASN A 154 18.95 -30.90 -17.00
CA ASN A 154 19.38 -30.37 -15.69
C ASN A 154 19.16 -28.86 -15.47
N ASP A 155 18.67 -28.35 -14.35
CA ASP A 155 18.74 -28.75 -12.96
C ASP A 155 17.55 -28.13 -12.18
N ASP A 156 17.28 -28.68 -11.01
CA ASP A 156 16.38 -28.17 -9.97
C ASP A 156 16.61 -26.67 -9.66
N ASP A 157 15.58 -25.85 -9.86
CA ASP A 157 15.46 -24.54 -9.20
C ASP A 157 14.12 -24.49 -8.44
N ASP A 158 14.17 -25.00 -7.20
CA ASP A 158 13.22 -24.67 -6.15
C ASP A 158 13.30 -23.15 -5.88
N ASP A 159 12.41 -22.38 -6.52
CA ASP A 159 12.18 -20.97 -6.19
C ASP A 159 11.54 -20.85 -4.78
N GLU A 160 12.37 -21.00 -3.76
CA GLU A 160 12.02 -20.67 -2.38
C GLU A 160 11.69 -19.16 -2.34
N ILE A 161 10.43 -18.85 -2.01
CA ILE A 161 10.02 -17.47 -1.74
C ILE A 161 10.79 -16.98 -0.51
N VAL A 162 11.89 -16.26 -0.74
CA VAL A 162 12.60 -15.54 0.31
C VAL A 162 11.69 -14.41 0.77
N PHE A 163 10.94 -14.67 1.84
CA PHE A 163 10.28 -13.62 2.64
C PHE A 163 11.39 -12.72 3.20
N LEU A 164 11.75 -11.68 2.46
CA LEU A 164 12.57 -10.58 2.96
C LEU A 164 11.81 -9.91 4.10
N LYS A 165 12.11 -10.39 5.30
CA LYS A 165 11.70 -9.83 6.57
C LYS A 165 12.12 -8.36 6.55
N CYS A 166 11.16 -7.44 6.45
CA CYS A 166 11.36 -5.99 6.47
C CYS A 166 11.78 -5.49 7.88
N GLU A 167 12.73 -6.17 8.53
CA GLU A 167 13.33 -5.78 9.80
C GLU A 167 14.60 -4.96 9.55
N GLN A 168 14.54 -3.86 8.78
CA GLN A 168 15.71 -2.95 8.72
C GLN A 168 15.47 -1.49 8.33
N LEU A 169 14.25 -0.96 8.42
CA LEU A 169 14.02 0.50 8.26
C LEU A 169 13.24 1.17 9.41
N ALA A 170 12.93 0.44 10.49
CA ALA A 170 12.27 1.00 11.67
C ALA A 170 13.24 1.54 12.74
N SER A 171 14.57 1.49 12.52
CA SER A 171 15.56 1.71 13.60
C SER A 171 15.95 3.15 13.88
N GLU A 172 15.48 4.18 13.15
CA GLU A 172 15.91 5.56 13.45
C GLU A 172 14.81 6.54 13.84
N LYS A 173 13.51 6.23 13.72
CA LYS A 173 12.46 7.19 14.12
C LYS A 173 11.18 6.62 14.76
N ALA A 174 11.18 5.40 15.27
CA ALA A 174 10.02 4.89 16.02
C ALA A 174 10.48 4.17 17.30
N GLY A 175 9.90 4.60 18.43
CA GLY A 175 10.07 3.96 19.73
C GLY A 175 9.66 2.49 19.75
N PRO A 176 9.90 1.80 20.88
CA PRO A 176 10.06 0.35 20.92
C PRO A 176 8.80 -0.38 20.43
N CYS A 177 9.01 -1.14 19.36
CA CYS A 177 8.16 -2.25 18.96
C CYS A 177 8.10 -3.27 20.12
N VAL A 178 6.88 -3.58 20.55
CA VAL A 178 6.61 -4.54 21.62
C VAL A 178 7.10 -5.92 21.16
N LYS A 179 8.22 -6.38 21.72
CA LYS A 179 8.56 -7.80 21.74
C LYS A 179 7.69 -8.48 22.79
N GLN A 180 6.64 -9.18 22.37
CA GLN A 180 6.02 -10.21 23.22
C GLN A 180 6.91 -11.46 23.14
N ASN A 181 7.92 -11.51 24.01
CA ASN A 181 8.53 -12.77 24.41
C ASN A 181 7.57 -13.46 25.38
N GLY A 182 7.01 -14.61 24.98
CA GLY A 182 6.06 -15.34 25.82
C GLY A 182 5.84 -16.78 25.35
N GLY A 183 6.90 -17.55 25.15
CA GLY A 183 6.84 -19.00 24.95
C GLY A 183 7.41 -19.72 26.17
N ALA A 184 6.69 -19.70 27.29
CA ALA A 184 7.02 -20.51 28.45
C ALA A 184 6.67 -21.98 28.16
N ALA A 185 7.65 -22.85 28.40
CA ALA A 185 7.50 -24.29 28.36
C ALA A 185 6.46 -24.76 29.39
N PHE A 186 5.51 -25.59 28.97
CA PHE A 186 4.75 -26.44 29.87
C PHE A 186 5.03 -27.90 29.50
N ARG A 187 5.95 -28.50 30.26
CA ARG A 187 5.92 -29.95 30.51
C ARG A 187 4.77 -30.20 31.48
N SER A 188 3.87 -31.11 31.16
CA SER A 188 3.09 -31.80 32.17
C SER A 188 3.26 -33.30 31.94
N VAL A 189 3.96 -33.91 32.89
CA VAL A 189 4.01 -35.34 33.13
C VAL A 189 3.26 -35.53 34.43
N ALA A 190 2.14 -36.25 34.38
CA ALA A 190 1.61 -37.14 35.39
C ALA A 190 0.42 -37.89 34.78
#